data_AF-A0A356QSE8-F1
#
_entry.id   AF-A0A356QSE8-F1
#
_cell.length_a   1.000
_cell.length_b   1.000
_cell.length_c   1.000
_cell.angle_alpha   90.00
_cell.angle_beta   90.00
_cell.angle_gamma   90.00
#
_symmetry.space_group_name_H-M   'P 1'
#
loop_
_entity.id
_entity.type
_entity.pdbx_description
1 polymer ?
#
loop_
_entity_poly.entity_id
_entity_poly.type
_entity_poly.pdbx_seq_one_letter_code
_entity_poly.pdbx_strand_id
1 'polypeptide(L)'
;AGGNLNPDDGGVSMFEPMGGSAPKYTGMNKINPIAAINAMAMLLEHSGQPQSAARIDKAVASVTGTKMKSQAAGRMGFSTSEVGDLVVAALES
;
A
#
# COMPACT_ATOMS: atom_id res chain seq x y z
N ALA A 1 -3.34 -6.03 2.77
CA ALA A 1 -1.94 -6.40 3.06
C ALA A 1 -1.95 -7.54 4.06
N GLY A 2 -0.86 -8.31 4.12
CA GLY A 2 -0.68 -9.40 5.07
C GLY A 2 0.58 -9.21 5.91
N GLY A 3 0.58 -9.77 7.11
CA GLY A 3 1.73 -9.81 8.01
C GLY A 3 2.00 -11.25 8.42
N ASN A 4 3.20 -11.74 8.15
CA ASN A 4 3.74 -13.00 8.62
C ASN A 4 4.55 -12.69 9.88
N LEU A 5 3.92 -12.84 11.04
CA LEU A 5 4.47 -12.41 12.33
C LEU A 5 5.36 -13.50 12.94
N ASN A 6 6.56 -13.11 13.36
CA ASN A 6 7.40 -13.96 14.20
C ASN A 6 7.08 -13.68 15.68
N PRO A 7 6.66 -14.69 16.46
CA PRO A 7 6.31 -14.51 17.87
C PRO A 7 7.52 -14.48 18.81
N ASP A 8 8.71 -14.88 18.36
CA ASP A 8 9.91 -14.92 19.19
C ASP A 8 10.40 -13.51 19.50
N ASP A 9 10.93 -13.30 20.70
CA ASP A 9 11.52 -12.02 21.09
C ASP A 9 12.74 -11.70 20.20
N GLY A 10 12.75 -10.50 19.63
CA GLY A 10 13.73 -10.09 18.61
C GLY A 10 13.55 -10.77 17.23
N GLY A 11 12.48 -11.53 17.02
CA GLY A 11 12.16 -12.17 15.75
C GLY A 11 11.82 -11.18 14.64
N VAL A 12 12.19 -11.52 13.40
CA VAL A 12 11.88 -10.69 12.22
C VAL A 12 10.57 -11.13 11.59
N SER A 13 9.60 -10.21 11.53
CA SER A 13 8.33 -10.37 10.82
C SER A 13 8.42 -9.88 9.37
N MET A 14 7.56 -10.37 8.49
CA MET A 14 7.48 -9.96 7.08
C MET A 14 6.09 -9.40 6.74
N PHE A 15 6.04 -8.29 6.02
CA PHE A 15 4.79 -7.65 5.59
C PHE A 15 4.76 -7.55 4.06
N GLU A 16 3.65 -7.97 3.47
CA GLU A 16 3.55 -8.09 2.01
C GLU A 16 2.19 -7.66 1.45
N PRO A 17 2.13 -7.21 0.18
CA PRO A 17 0.87 -7.01 -0.51
C PRO A 17 0.13 -8.34 -0.65
N MET A 18 -1.17 -8.35 -0.36
CA MET A 18 -2.02 -9.48 -0.73
C MET A 18 -2.37 -9.39 -2.22
N GLY A 19 -1.99 -10.43 -2.96
CA GLY A 19 -2.19 -10.53 -4.40
C GLY A 19 -1.08 -11.34 -5.05
N GLY A 20 -1.37 -12.06 -6.14
CA GLY A 20 -0.33 -12.75 -6.91
C GLY A 20 0.54 -11.77 -7.72
N SER A 21 1.58 -12.30 -8.37
CA SER A 21 2.55 -11.51 -9.16
C SER A 21 1.97 -10.82 -10.41
N ALA A 22 0.74 -11.17 -10.80
CA ALA A 22 0.02 -10.64 -11.96
C ALA A 22 0.89 -10.43 -13.23
N PRO A 23 1.56 -11.50 -13.75
CA PRO A 23 2.63 -11.38 -14.76
C PRO A 23 2.22 -10.67 -16.06
N LYS A 24 0.93 -10.70 -16.40
CA LYS A 24 0.39 -10.01 -17.58
C LYS A 24 0.50 -8.48 -17.54
N TYR A 25 0.83 -7.90 -16.38
CA TYR A 25 1.02 -6.44 -16.21
C TYR A 25 2.49 -6.04 -15.96
N THR A 26 3.43 -6.98 -16.01
CA THR A 26 4.86 -6.71 -15.80
C THR A 26 5.35 -5.62 -16.75
N GLY A 27 6.04 -4.62 -16.20
CA GLY A 27 6.59 -3.49 -16.97
C GLY A 27 5.56 -2.52 -17.54
N MET A 28 4.26 -2.71 -17.29
CA MET A 28 3.21 -1.88 -17.89
C MET A 28 2.80 -0.67 -17.05
N ASN A 29 3.28 -0.56 -15.81
CA ASN A 29 2.91 0.51 -14.88
C ASN A 29 1.37 0.60 -14.65
N LYS A 30 0.69 -0.55 -14.52
CA LYS A 30 -0.79 -0.66 -14.45
C LYS A 30 -1.32 -1.35 -13.19
N ILE A 31 -0.46 -1.89 -12.34
CA ILE A 31 -0.84 -2.56 -11.10
C ILE A 31 -1.23 -1.54 -10.03
N ASN A 32 -2.19 -1.90 -9.19
CA ASN A 32 -2.55 -1.11 -8.03
C ASN A 32 -1.50 -1.29 -6.91
N PRO A 33 -0.77 -0.24 -6.50
CA PRO A 33 0.26 -0.35 -5.47
C PRO A 33 -0.29 -0.31 -4.03
N ILE A 34 -1.59 -0.01 -3.85
CA ILE A 34 -2.18 0.25 -2.52
C ILE A 34 -1.97 -0.92 -1.55
N ALA A 35 -2.03 -2.18 -2.01
CA ALA A 35 -1.80 -3.33 -1.14
C ALA A 35 -0.36 -3.37 -0.58
N ALA A 36 0.63 -2.92 -1.36
CA ALA A 36 2.03 -2.86 -0.92
C ALA A 36 2.26 -1.68 0.02
N ILE A 37 1.61 -0.55 -0.24
CA ILE A 37 1.64 0.62 0.64
C ILE A 37 1.02 0.27 2.00
N ASN A 38 -0.12 -0.42 2.04
CA ASN A 38 -0.73 -0.86 3.30
C ASN A 38 0.14 -1.89 4.06
N ALA A 39 0.97 -2.67 3.36
CA ALA A 39 1.93 -3.56 4.03
C ALA A 39 3.00 -2.75 4.79
N MET A 40 3.39 -1.58 4.26
CA MET A 40 4.25 -0.64 4.98
C MET A 40 3.55 -0.05 6.22
N ALA A 41 2.26 0.29 6.13
CA ALA A 41 1.50 0.75 7.30
C ALA A 41 1.48 -0.31 8.42
N MET A 42 1.22 -1.58 8.08
CA MET A 42 1.29 -2.69 9.04
C MET A 42 2.69 -2.85 9.66
N LEU A 43 3.75 -2.72 8.86
CA LEU A 43 5.14 -2.76 9.34
C LEU A 43 5.39 -1.63 10.34
N LEU A 44 4.99 -0.41 10.01
CA LEU A 44 5.18 0.76 10.89
C LEU A 44 4.42 0.58 12.21
N GLU A 45 3.18 0.10 12.17
CA GLU A 45 2.42 -0.19 13.39
C GLU A 45 3.12 -1.25 14.24
N HIS A 46 3.54 -2.36 13.63
CA HIS A 46 4.22 -3.45 14.34
C HIS A 46 5.60 -3.04 14.90
N SER A 47 6.30 -2.13 14.24
CA SER A 47 7.61 -1.62 14.67
C SER A 47 7.53 -0.45 15.66
N GLY A 48 6.35 -0.20 16.23
CA GLY A 48 6.17 0.81 17.27
C GLY A 48 5.94 2.24 16.76
N GLN A 49 5.55 2.40 15.48
CA GLN A 49 5.30 3.68 14.83
C GLN A 49 3.83 3.86 14.39
N PRO A 50 2.85 3.75 15.32
CA PRO A 50 1.43 3.76 14.99
C PRO A 50 0.95 5.10 14.39
N GLN A 51 1.57 6.22 14.75
CA GLN A 51 1.20 7.53 14.17
C GLN A 51 1.56 7.60 12.68
N SER A 52 2.71 7.05 12.30
CA SER A 52 3.13 6.98 10.90
C SER A 52 2.25 6.03 10.09
N ALA A 53 1.89 4.88 10.67
CA ALA A 53 0.93 3.95 10.07
C ALA A 53 -0.43 4.62 9.81
N ALA A 54 -1.00 5.29 10.82
CA ALA A 54 -2.29 5.97 10.72
C ALA A 54 -2.30 7.08 9.64
N ARG A 55 -1.17 7.78 9.44
CA ARG A 55 -1.03 8.75 8.35
C ARG A 55 -1.13 8.09 6.98
N ILE A 56 -0.47 6.95 6.78
CA ILE A 56 -0.56 6.17 5.53
C ILE A 56 -1.99 5.68 5.29
N ASP A 57 -2.64 5.10 6.30
CA ASP A 57 -4.00 4.58 6.16
C ASP A 57 -4.99 5.69 5.80
N LYS A 58 -4.88 6.87 6.42
CA LYS A 58 -5.70 8.04 6.09
C LYS A 58 -5.44 8.53 4.65
N ALA A 59 -4.18 8.61 4.23
CA ALA A 59 -3.81 9.02 2.88
C ALA A 59 -4.36 8.03 1.83
N VAL A 60 -4.19 6.73 2.06
CA VAL A 60 -4.74 5.67 1.20
C VAL A 60 -6.26 5.76 1.12
N ALA A 61 -6.96 5.88 2.25
CA ALA A 61 -8.41 5.99 2.29
C ALA A 61 -8.92 7.20 1.48
N SER A 62 -8.23 8.35 1.60
CA SER A 62 -8.52 9.55 0.82
C SER A 62 -8.37 9.30 -0.69
N VAL A 63 -7.24 8.73 -1.13
CA VAL A 63 -6.96 8.47 -2.55
C VAL A 63 -7.95 7.46 -3.13
N THR A 64 -8.19 6.35 -2.44
CA THR A 64 -9.09 5.29 -2.92
C THR A 64 -10.55 5.72 -2.90
N GLY A 65 -10.94 6.60 -1.97
CA GLY A 65 -12.30 7.09 -1.83
C GLY A 65 -12.65 8.28 -2.72
N THR A 66 -11.67 9.09 -3.12
CA THR A 66 -11.95 10.39 -3.78
C THR A 66 -11.26 10.59 -5.13
N LYS A 67 -10.17 9.85 -5.44
CA LYS A 67 -9.38 10.09 -6.66
C LYS A 67 -9.51 8.94 -7.67
N MET A 68 -9.39 7.69 -7.22
CA MET A 68 -9.36 6.53 -8.11
C MET A 68 -10.74 6.20 -8.71
N LYS A 69 -10.77 5.81 -9.99
CA LYS A 69 -12.02 5.34 -10.65
C LYS A 69 -12.34 3.87 -10.32
N SER A 70 -11.32 3.08 -9.99
CA SER A 70 -11.42 1.67 -9.61
C SER A 70 -10.14 1.27 -8.89
N GLN A 71 -10.19 0.24 -8.04
CA GLN A 71 -8.97 -0.37 -7.50
C GLN A 71 -8.43 -1.52 -8.37
N ALA A 72 -9.11 -1.86 -9.47
CA ALA A 72 -8.66 -2.91 -10.37
C ALA A 72 -7.49 -2.45 -11.27
N ALA A 73 -6.47 -3.30 -11.40
CA ALA A 73 -5.33 -3.06 -12.29
C ALA A 73 -5.77 -2.69 -13.72
N GLY A 74 -5.14 -1.67 -14.29
CA GLY A 74 -5.47 -1.13 -15.61
C GLY A 74 -6.80 -0.36 -15.69
N ARG A 75 -7.58 -0.26 -14.61
CA ARG A 75 -8.83 0.51 -14.54
C ARG A 75 -8.84 1.61 -13.49
N MET A 76 -7.69 1.88 -12.89
CA MET A 76 -7.56 2.85 -11.79
C MET A 76 -7.83 4.30 -12.21
N GLY A 77 -7.71 4.58 -13.51
CA GLY A 77 -7.68 5.95 -14.03
C GLY A 77 -6.30 6.60 -13.93
N PHE A 78 -5.31 5.88 -13.40
CA PHE A 78 -3.94 6.29 -13.17
C PHE A 78 -2.99 5.10 -13.39
N SER A 79 -1.71 5.37 -13.60
CA SER A 79 -0.62 4.39 -13.58
C SER A 79 -0.25 3.99 -12.15
N THR A 80 0.58 2.94 -11.99
CA THR A 80 1.08 2.53 -10.66
C THR A 80 1.85 3.67 -9.98
N SER A 81 2.76 4.32 -10.71
CA SER A 81 3.52 5.46 -10.19
C SER A 81 2.64 6.61 -9.75
N GLU A 82 1.67 7.03 -10.60
CA GLU A 82 0.77 8.14 -10.27
C GLU A 82 -0.09 7.86 -9.04
N VAL A 83 -0.51 6.61 -8.81
CA VAL A 83 -1.19 6.25 -7.56
C VAL A 83 -0.27 6.42 -6.35
N GLY A 84 1.03 6.09 -6.48
CA GLY A 84 2.04 6.37 -5.46
C GLY A 84 2.16 7.87 -5.18
N ASP A 85 2.26 8.69 -6.22
CA ASP A 85 2.35 10.15 -6.11
C ASP A 85 1.11 10.75 -5.42
N LEU A 86 -0.09 10.24 -5.74
CA LEU A 86 -1.33 10.66 -5.08
C LEU A 86 -1.32 10.35 -3.58
N VAL A 87 -0.76 9.21 -3.17
CA VAL A 87 -0.64 8.86 -1.74
C VAL A 87 0.36 9.77 -1.05
N VAL A 88 1.51 10.08 -1.68
CA VAL A 88 2.49 11.03 -1.13
C VAL A 88 1.86 12.41 -0.95
N ALA A 89 1.18 12.93 -1.97
CA ALA A 89 0.52 14.23 -1.87
C ALA A 89 -0.54 14.27 -0.74
N ALA A 90 -1.24 13.16 -0.50
CA ALA A 90 -2.21 13.05 0.58
C ALA A 90 -1.58 12.92 1.99
N LEU A 91 -0.29 12.61 2.11
CA LEU A 91 0.44 12.60 3.38
C LEU A 91 0.87 14.00 3.84
N GLU A 92 0.95 14.95 2.90
CA GLU A 92 1.39 16.34 3.12
C GLU A 92 0.23 17.30 3.46
N SER A 93 -1.02 16.83 3.37
CA SER A 93 -2.25 17.57 3.68
C SER A 93 -2.77 17.31 5.09
#